data_AF-A0A382VD24-F1
#
_entry.id   AF-A0A382VD24-F1
#
_cell.length_a   1.000
_cell.length_b   1.000
_cell.length_c   1.000
_cell.angle_alpha   90.00
_cell.angle_beta   90.00
_cell.angle_gamma   90.00
#
_symmetry.space_group_name_H-M   'P 1'
#
loop_
_entity.id
_entity.type
_entity.pdbx_description
1 polymer ?
#
loop_
_entity_poly.entity_id
_entity_poly.type
_entity_poly.pdbx_seq_one_letter_code
_entity_poly.pdbx_strand_id
1 'polypeptide(L)'
;MKLFKYSIIIGFIIFQTIWSQTYPPPTNLVTVPSAGTLVRGSFAMQMRVQKGGGLITSLRAGLTDRFQFGLSYGSANLIGDDSLIWHPKP
;
A
#
# COMPACT_ATOMS: atom_id res chain seq x y z
N MET A 1 -34.46 30.65 -11.98
CA MET A 1 -33.07 30.69 -11.47
C MET A 1 -32.84 29.92 -10.17
N LYS A 2 -33.75 29.94 -9.19
CA LYS A 2 -33.56 29.21 -7.91
C LYS A 2 -33.57 27.68 -8.06
N LEU A 3 -34.50 27.11 -8.86
CA LEU A 3 -34.53 25.66 -9.12
C LEU A 3 -33.23 25.12 -9.74
N PHE A 4 -32.66 25.86 -10.69
CA PHE A 4 -31.41 25.47 -11.38
C PHE A 4 -30.23 25.38 -10.40
N LYS A 5 -30.16 26.28 -9.41
CA LYS A 5 -29.15 26.23 -8.35
C LYS A 5 -29.28 24.98 -7.47
N TYR A 6 -30.50 24.56 -7.14
CA TYR A 6 -30.70 23.34 -6.35
C TYR A 6 -30.35 22.07 -7.13
N SER A 7 -30.68 22.00 -8.42
CA SER A 7 -30.27 20.88 -9.28
C SER A 7 -28.75 20.74 -9.38
N ILE A 8 -28.01 21.84 -9.44
CA ILE A 8 -26.53 21.82 -9.45
C ILE A 8 -25.99 21.25 -8.13
N ILE A 9 -26.53 21.69 -6.99
CA ILE A 9 -26.09 21.22 -5.67
C ILE A 9 -26.38 19.72 -5.50
N ILE A 10 -27.57 19.28 -5.88
CA ILE A 10 -27.96 17.86 -5.84
C ILE A 10 -27.06 17.03 -6.76
N GLY A 11 -26.80 17.51 -7.98
CA GLY A 11 -25.88 16.86 -8.92
C GLY A 11 -24.47 16.72 -8.37
N PHE A 12 -23.95 17.76 -7.70
CA PHE A 12 -22.64 17.72 -7.06
C PHE A 12 -22.57 16.68 -5.93
N ILE A 13 -23.61 16.58 -5.10
CA ILE A 13 -23.68 15.59 -4.01
C ILE A 13 -23.72 14.16 -4.55
N ILE A 14 -24.50 13.91 -5.61
CA ILE A 14 -24.59 12.59 -6.26
C ILE A 14 -23.27 12.22 -6.95
N PHE A 15 -22.54 13.19 -7.49
CA PHE A 15 -21.23 12.92 -8.08
C PHE A 15 -20.23 12.43 -7.04
N GLN A 16 -20.22 12.99 -5.82
CA GLN A 16 -19.29 12.57 -4.77
C GLN A 16 -19.52 11.12 -4.30
N THR A 17 -20.75 10.62 -4.33
CA THR A 17 -21.03 9.23 -3.89
C THR A 17 -20.57 8.18 -4.89
N ILE A 18 -20.47 8.52 -6.19
CA ILE A 18 -19.99 7.60 -7.24
C ILE A 18 -18.49 7.31 -7.08
N TRP A 19 -17.73 8.25 -6.52
CA TRP A 19 -16.29 8.11 -6.27
C TRP A 19 -15.96 7.50 -4.90
N SER A 20 -16.93 6.91 -4.20
CA SER A 20 -16.67 6.27 -2.91
C SER A 20 -15.61 5.18 -3.08
N GLN A 21 -14.45 5.37 -2.47
CA GLN A 21 -13.36 4.42 -2.55
C GLN A 21 -13.66 3.24 -1.63
N THR A 22 -13.79 2.04 -2.21
CA THR A 22 -13.77 0.81 -1.41
C THR A 22 -12.36 0.64 -0.86
N TYR A 23 -12.23 0.59 0.46
CA TYR A 23 -10.94 0.35 1.10
C TYR A 23 -10.61 -1.14 1.01
N PRO A 24 -9.55 -1.55 0.31
CA PRO A 24 -9.16 -2.95 0.25
C PRO A 24 -8.71 -3.43 1.63
N PRO A 25 -8.90 -4.72 1.94
CA PRO A 25 -8.44 -5.28 3.21
C PRO A 25 -6.91 -5.08 3.35
N PRO A 26 -6.43 -4.73 4.55
CA PRO A 26 -5.00 -4.49 4.76
C PRO A 26 -4.23 -5.80 4.56
N THR A 27 -3.17 -5.80 3.74
CA THR A 27 -2.35 -7.00 3.44
C THR A 27 -1.43 -7.41 4.60
N ASN A 28 -1.11 -6.46 5.46
CA ASN A 28 -0.35 -6.63 6.68
C ASN A 28 -1.03 -5.81 7.78
N LEU A 29 -0.95 -6.28 9.02
CA LEU A 29 -1.23 -5.46 10.20
C LEU A 29 0.00 -4.58 10.44
N VAL A 30 0.68 -4.70 11.58
CA VAL A 30 1.94 -3.98 11.82
C VAL A 30 3.12 -4.73 11.19
N THR A 31 3.33 -5.98 11.61
CA THR A 31 4.39 -6.88 11.12
C THR A 31 3.85 -8.25 10.71
N VAL A 32 2.64 -8.59 11.14
CA VAL A 32 1.97 -9.86 10.86
C VAL A 32 1.23 -9.77 9.52
N PRO A 33 1.40 -10.74 8.60
CA PRO A 33 0.63 -10.80 7.36
C PRO A 33 -0.84 -11.11 7.65
N SER A 34 -1.75 -10.56 6.86
CA SER A 34 -3.17 -10.92 6.90
C SER A 34 -3.53 -11.83 5.72
N ALA A 35 -4.78 -12.29 5.65
CA ALA A 35 -5.31 -12.97 4.47
C ALA A 35 -5.66 -12.03 3.30
N GLY A 36 -5.49 -10.71 3.46
CA GLY A 36 -5.78 -9.73 2.43
C GLY A 36 -4.73 -9.72 1.32
N THR A 37 -5.18 -9.58 0.08
CA THR A 37 -4.33 -9.45 -1.11
C THR A 37 -4.56 -8.10 -1.80
N LEU A 38 -3.58 -7.66 -2.56
CA LEU A 38 -3.73 -6.53 -3.47
C LEU A 38 -4.79 -6.86 -4.53
N VAL A 39 -5.66 -5.88 -4.81
CA VAL A 39 -6.61 -5.95 -5.92
C VAL A 39 -5.84 -6.12 -7.23
N ARG A 40 -6.40 -6.87 -8.18
CA ARG A 40 -5.80 -7.07 -9.50
C ARG A 40 -5.36 -5.74 -10.14
N GLY A 41 -4.12 -5.69 -10.62
CA GLY A 41 -3.54 -4.51 -11.26
C GLY A 41 -3.02 -3.45 -10.28
N SER A 42 -3.16 -3.67 -8.98
CA SER A 42 -2.61 -2.77 -7.96
C SER A 42 -1.18 -3.16 -7.60
N PHE A 43 -0.38 -2.15 -7.24
CA PHE A 43 0.97 -2.35 -6.70
C PHE A 43 1.09 -1.67 -5.34
N ALA A 44 1.92 -2.23 -4.48
CA ALA A 44 2.27 -1.63 -3.20
C ALA A 44 3.78 -1.65 -3.01
N MET A 45 4.32 -0.50 -2.63
CA MET A 45 5.70 -0.35 -2.20
C MET A 45 5.70 -0.07 -0.71
N GLN A 46 6.50 -0.82 0.03
CA GLN A 46 6.65 -0.64 1.48
C GLN A 46 8.12 -0.60 1.84
N MET A 47 8.49 0.40 2.65
CA MET A 47 9.80 0.54 3.26
C MET A 47 9.65 0.41 4.78
N ARG A 48 10.48 -0.42 5.39
CA ARG A 48 10.45 -0.68 6.83
C ARG A 48 11.83 -0.42 7.42
N VAL A 49 11.88 0.51 8.38
CA VAL A 49 13.05 0.72 9.24
C VAL A 49 12.97 -0.25 10.42
N GLN A 50 14.09 -0.89 10.72
CA GLN A 50 14.24 -1.86 11.79
C GLN A 50 15.23 -1.35 12.84
N LYS A 51 15.22 -2.00 14.02
CA LYS A 51 16.23 -1.74 15.06
C LYS A 51 17.63 -2.01 14.51
N GLY A 52 18.63 -1.29 15.02
CA GLY A 52 20.01 -1.41 14.52
C GLY A 52 20.16 -0.87 13.10
N GLY A 53 19.42 0.18 12.72
CA GLY A 53 19.63 0.84 11.43
C GLY A 53 19.23 0.02 10.20
N GLY A 54 18.54 -1.11 10.37
CA GLY A 54 18.14 -1.95 9.24
C GLY A 54 17.07 -1.30 8.38
N LEU A 55 17.11 -1.54 7.06
CA LEU A 55 16.10 -1.08 6.13
C LEU A 55 15.73 -2.21 5.18
N ILE A 56 14.42 -2.47 5.05
CA ILE A 56 13.85 -3.40 4.08
C ILE A 56 12.94 -2.63 3.15
N THR A 57 13.16 -2.76 1.85
CA THR A 57 12.24 -2.29 0.82
C THR A 57 11.53 -3.49 0.19
N SER A 58 10.25 -3.34 -0.08
CA SER A 58 9.40 -4.39 -0.63
C SER A 58 8.50 -3.84 -1.70
N LEU A 59 8.35 -4.59 -2.78
CA LEU A 59 7.46 -4.30 -3.89
C LEU A 59 6.55 -5.50 -4.10
N ARG A 60 5.24 -5.25 -4.19
CA ARG A 60 4.23 -6.29 -4.41
C ARG A 60 3.27 -5.85 -5.51
N ALA A 61 2.81 -6.79 -6.31
CA ALA A 61 1.82 -6.58 -7.36
C ALA A 61 0.71 -7.63 -7.27
N GLY A 62 -0.55 -7.16 -7.31
CA GLY A 62 -1.74 -7.99 -7.37
C GLY A 62 -1.97 -8.48 -8.81
N LEU A 63 -1.80 -9.78 -9.03
CA LEU A 63 -2.05 -10.42 -10.33
C LEU A 63 -3.52 -10.78 -10.50
N THR A 64 -4.15 -11.28 -9.44
CA THR A 64 -5.59 -11.55 -9.35
C THR A 64 -6.09 -11.11 -7.98
N ASP A 65 -7.40 -11.09 -7.77
CA ASP A 65 -8.01 -10.71 -6.49
C ASP A 65 -7.68 -11.68 -5.34
N ARG A 66 -6.98 -12.79 -5.62
CA ARG A 66 -6.53 -13.79 -4.64
C ARG A 66 -5.06 -14.18 -4.79
N PHE A 67 -4.35 -13.60 -5.75
CA PHE A 67 -2.96 -13.94 -6.02
C PHE A 67 -2.16 -12.67 -6.25
N GLN A 68 -1.11 -12.51 -5.46
CA GLN A 68 -0.15 -11.43 -5.58
C GLN A 68 1.24 -12.04 -5.53
N PHE A 69 2.19 -11.39 -6.21
CA PHE A 69 3.61 -11.71 -6.06
C PHE A 69 4.34 -10.49 -5.53
N GLY A 70 5.48 -10.70 -4.90
CA GLY A 70 6.29 -9.61 -4.41
C GLY A 70 7.71 -10.03 -4.09
N LEU A 71 8.58 -9.04 -4.05
CA LEU A 71 9.98 -9.17 -3.69
C LEU A 71 10.30 -8.21 -2.56
N SER A 72 11.20 -8.62 -1.67
CA SER A 72 11.65 -7.80 -0.56
C SER A 72 13.15 -7.98 -0.39
N TYR A 73 13.87 -6.88 -0.25
CA TYR A 73 15.31 -6.90 -0.06
C TYR A 73 15.75 -5.75 0.83
N GLY A 74 16.87 -5.91 1.50
CA GLY A 74 17.31 -4.96 2.50
C GLY A 74 18.65 -5.28 3.10
N SER A 75 18.98 -4.51 4.14
CA SER A 75 20.24 -4.61 4.87
C SER A 75 19.99 -4.38 6.35
N ALA A 76 20.79 -5.03 7.20
CA ALA A 76 21.03 -4.57 8.57
C ALA A 76 22.06 -3.43 8.56
N ASN A 77 22.03 -2.56 9.58
CA ASN A 77 22.98 -1.46 9.76
C ASN A 77 23.10 -0.53 8.54
N LEU A 78 22.03 -0.34 7.76
CA LEU A 78 22.06 0.61 6.62
C LEU A 78 22.15 2.07 7.11
N ILE A 79 21.49 2.36 8.23
CA ILE A 79 21.46 3.68 8.86
C ILE A 79 22.27 3.59 10.15
N GLY A 80 23.51 4.08 10.13
CA GLY A 80 24.40 4.03 11.28
C GLY A 80 25.86 4.25 10.87
N ASP A 81 26.75 4.06 11.83
CA ASP A 81 28.21 4.15 11.70
C ASP A 81 28.89 2.77 11.61
N ASP A 82 28.15 1.70 11.90
CA ASP A 82 28.62 0.32 11.80
C ASP A 82 28.67 -0.17 10.33
N SER A 83 29.33 -1.30 10.12
CA SER A 83 29.45 -1.95 8.82
C SER A 83 28.09 -2.40 8.26
N LEU A 84 27.91 -2.15 6.96
CA LEU A 84 26.72 -2.52 6.20
C LEU A 84 26.65 -4.04 6.00
N ILE A 85 25.53 -4.65 6.41
CA ILE A 85 25.33 -6.10 6.28
C ILE A 85 24.08 -6.38 5.44
N TRP A 86 24.30 -6.65 4.16
CA TRP A 86 23.24 -7.04 3.23
C TRP A 86 22.60 -8.38 3.63
N HIS A 87 21.28 -8.46 3.51
CA HIS A 87 20.61 -9.76 3.64
C HIS A 87 21.00 -10.68 2.47
N PRO A 88 21.03 -12.01 2.69
CA PRO A 88 21.27 -12.97 1.62
C PRO A 88 20.21 -12.77 0.53
N LYS A 89 20.66 -12.84 -0.72
CA LYS A 89 19.78 -12.69 -1.88
C LYS A 89 18.74 -13.82 -1.86
N PRO A 90 17.45 -13.51 -2.01
CA PRO A 90 16.37 -14.50 -2.04
C PRO A 90 16.42 -15.39 -3.28
#